data_AF-A0A1B2HS95-F1
#
_entry.id   AF-A0A1B2HS95-F1
#
_cell.length_a   1.000
_cell.length_b   1.000
_cell.length_c   1.000
_cell.angle_alpha   90.00
_cell.angle_beta   90.00
_cell.angle_gamma   90.00
#
_symmetry.space_group_name_H-M   'P 1'
#
loop_
_entity.id
_entity.type
_entity.pdbx_description
1 polymer ?
#
loop_
_entity_poly.entity_id
_entity_poly.type
_entity_poly.pdbx_seq_one_letter_code
_entity_poly.pdbx_strand_id
1 'polypeptide(L)'
;MRQARGGREHARSALIRLNTRHRRRTLGAEVVDASEEFEIENIYYGARNEIRQVVGLLDLSGPDKLAACAVTVREADRELGKVRLDVEDAPPFDRYTLPPAVRKAADAMEAEVKAFVGMARRHVRQPCPLR
;
A
#
# COMPACT_ATOMS: atom_id res chain seq x y z
N MET A 1 -18.03 16.22 -19.89
CA MET A 1 -18.10 15.02 -19.02
C MET A 1 -16.76 14.30 -19.10
N ARG A 2 -15.91 14.42 -18.07
CA ARG A 2 -14.55 13.85 -18.06
C ARG A 2 -14.64 12.35 -17.79
N GLN A 3 -14.09 11.57 -18.71
CA GLN A 3 -14.01 10.12 -18.68
C GLN A 3 -13.24 9.61 -17.45
N ALA A 4 -13.72 8.48 -16.95
CA ALA A 4 -13.16 7.67 -15.87
C ALA A 4 -11.65 7.47 -16.00
N ARG A 5 -10.88 8.05 -15.08
CA ARG A 5 -9.53 7.59 -14.75
C ARG A 5 -9.59 6.69 -13.51
N GLY A 6 -10.43 5.65 -13.56
CA GLY A 6 -10.42 4.57 -12.57
C GLY A 6 -9.26 3.61 -12.83
N GLY A 7 -8.04 4.15 -12.95
CA GLY A 7 -6.84 3.33 -13.05
C GLY A 7 -6.57 2.72 -11.69
N ARG A 8 -6.48 1.38 -11.63
CA ARG A 8 -6.17 0.59 -10.42
C ARG A 8 -5.16 1.32 -9.53
N GLU A 9 -5.66 2.01 -8.52
CA GLU A 9 -4.82 2.80 -7.64
C GLU A 9 -4.18 1.84 -6.64
N HIS A 10 -2.85 1.75 -6.68
CA HIS A 10 -2.10 0.88 -5.78
C HIS A 10 -2.18 1.41 -4.34
N ALA A 11 -2.19 0.51 -3.35
CA ALA A 11 -2.28 0.85 -1.91
C ALA A 11 -1.34 1.99 -1.48
N ARG A 12 -0.12 2.03 -2.02
CA ARG A 12 0.87 3.10 -1.79
C ARG A 12 0.39 4.47 -2.29
N SER A 13 -0.22 4.55 -3.47
CA SER A 13 -0.74 5.80 -4.03
C SER A 13 -1.90 6.34 -3.19
N ALA A 14 -2.83 5.45 -2.82
CA ALA A 14 -3.96 5.81 -1.95
C ALA A 14 -3.47 6.33 -0.59
N LEU A 15 -2.46 5.69 -0.01
CA LEU A 15 -1.92 6.11 1.29
C LEU A 15 -1.17 7.44 1.24
N ILE A 16 -0.38 7.68 0.19
CA ILE A 16 0.29 8.97 -0.03
C ILE A 16 -0.75 10.10 -0.15
N ARG A 17 -1.85 9.85 -0.87
CA ARG A 17 -2.97 10.80 -0.97
C ARG A 17 -3.66 11.02 0.37
N LEU A 18 -3.89 9.94 1.13
CA LEU A 18 -4.48 10.01 2.46
C LEU A 18 -3.63 10.87 3.41
N ASN A 19 -2.32 10.63 3.47
CA ASN A 19 -1.41 11.42 4.30
C ASN A 19 -1.39 12.90 3.87
N THR A 20 -1.30 13.15 2.55
CA THR A 20 -1.30 14.51 1.99
C THR A 20 -2.57 15.26 2.38
N ARG A 21 -3.74 14.63 2.23
CA ARG A 21 -5.05 15.17 2.61
C ARG A 21 -5.14 15.43 4.11
N HIS A 22 -4.74 14.45 4.92
CA HIS A 22 -4.72 14.57 6.37
C HIS A 22 -3.88 15.77 6.82
N ARG A 23 -2.69 15.96 6.24
CA ARG A 23 -1.81 17.09 6.56
C ARG A 23 -2.38 18.43 6.10
N ARG A 24 -3.01 18.51 4.94
CA ARG A 24 -3.71 19.74 4.48
C ARG A 24 -4.85 20.14 5.40
N ARG A 25 -5.62 19.17 5.89
CA ARG A 25 -6.69 19.39 6.87
C ARG A 25 -6.14 19.85 8.21
N THR A 26 -5.12 19.17 8.72
CA THR A 26 -4.60 19.36 10.09
C THR A 26 -3.68 20.58 10.22
N LEU A 27 -2.82 20.83 9.23
CA LEU A 27 -1.77 21.87 9.29
C LEU A 27 -1.99 23.02 8.28
N GLY A 28 -2.75 22.80 7.21
CA GLY A 28 -2.98 23.79 6.14
C GLY A 28 -4.30 24.56 6.24
N ALA A 29 -5.17 24.24 7.20
CA ALA A 29 -6.50 24.82 7.36
C ALA A 29 -7.36 24.82 6.06
N GLU A 30 -7.17 23.85 5.18
CA GLU A 30 -8.01 23.66 3.99
C GLU A 30 -9.28 22.87 4.34
N VAL A 31 -10.42 23.28 3.79
CA VAL A 31 -11.65 22.47 3.82
C VAL A 31 -11.44 21.30 2.86
N VAL A 32 -11.25 20.12 3.42
CA VAL A 32 -11.11 18.87 2.65
C VAL A 32 -12.50 18.26 2.44
N ASP A 33 -12.80 17.89 1.20
CA ASP A 33 -14.02 17.15 0.88
C ASP A 33 -14.00 15.76 1.55
N ALA A 34 -14.92 15.55 2.48
CA ALA A 34 -15.06 14.31 3.23
C ALA A 34 -15.43 13.11 2.33
N SER A 35 -16.10 13.35 1.21
CA SER A 35 -16.47 12.27 0.27
C SER A 35 -15.24 11.70 -0.43
N GLU A 36 -14.30 12.56 -0.85
CA GLU A 36 -13.06 12.13 -1.49
C GLU A 36 -12.10 11.48 -0.48
N GLU A 37 -12.03 11.95 0.77
CA GLU A 37 -11.26 11.29 1.84
C GLU A 37 -11.79 9.87 2.08
N PHE A 38 -13.10 9.71 2.16
CA PHE A 38 -13.76 8.42 2.30
C PHE A 38 -13.49 7.47 1.13
N GLU A 39 -13.49 7.96 -0.12
CA GLU A 39 -13.10 7.17 -1.30
C GLU A 39 -11.66 6.66 -1.19
N ILE A 40 -10.72 7.52 -0.79
CA ILE A 40 -9.31 7.14 -0.62
C ILE A 40 -9.16 6.10 0.49
N GLU A 41 -9.87 6.25 1.61
CA GLU A 41 -9.89 5.26 2.68
C GLU A 41 -10.45 3.91 2.21
N ASN A 42 -11.54 3.91 1.45
CA ASN A 42 -12.11 2.68 0.89
C ASN A 42 -11.14 1.96 -0.05
N ILE A 43 -10.40 2.70 -0.89
CA ILE A 43 -9.36 2.10 -1.75
C ILE A 43 -8.28 1.46 -0.89
N TYR A 44 -7.81 2.15 0.16
CA TYR A 44 -6.79 1.63 1.07
C TYR A 44 -7.26 0.37 1.80
N TYR A 45 -8.44 0.40 2.42
CA TYR A 45 -8.98 -0.76 3.14
C TYR A 45 -9.33 -1.92 2.19
N GLY A 46 -9.77 -1.63 0.96
CA GLY A 46 -9.97 -2.60 -0.10
C GLY A 46 -8.68 -3.34 -0.44
N ALA A 47 -7.61 -2.61 -0.74
CA ALA A 47 -6.30 -3.19 -1.04
C ALA A 47 -5.73 -4.02 0.13
N ARG A 48 -5.94 -3.56 1.36
CA ARG A 48 -5.53 -4.31 2.57
C ARG A 48 -6.30 -5.63 2.73
N ASN A 49 -7.59 -5.63 2.38
CA ASN A 49 -8.38 -6.85 2.37
C ASN A 49 -7.89 -7.83 1.29
N GLU A 50 -7.54 -7.35 0.10
CA GLU A 50 -6.93 -8.17 -0.96
C GLU A 50 -5.61 -8.80 -0.50
N ILE A 51 -4.72 -8.01 0.13
CA ILE A 51 -3.47 -8.54 0.70
C ILE A 51 -3.76 -9.67 1.69
N ARG A 52 -4.73 -9.47 2.61
CA ARG A 52 -5.11 -10.50 3.58
C ARG A 52 -5.61 -11.78 2.91
N GLN A 53 -6.43 -11.65 1.87
CA GLN A 53 -6.96 -12.81 1.13
C GLN A 53 -5.85 -13.56 0.40
N VAL A 54 -4.96 -12.85 -0.31
CA VAL A 54 -3.83 -13.44 -1.02
C VAL A 54 -2.89 -14.18 -0.05
N VAL A 55 -2.56 -13.56 1.08
CA VAL A 55 -1.75 -14.21 2.12
C VAL A 55 -2.42 -15.47 2.63
N GLY A 56 -3.72 -15.43 2.95
CA GLY A 56 -4.44 -16.62 3.40
C GLY A 56 -4.45 -17.76 2.37
N LEU A 57 -4.61 -17.45 1.08
CA LEU A 57 -4.56 -18.45 0.01
C LEU A 57 -3.17 -19.08 -0.12
N LEU A 58 -2.13 -18.27 -0.05
CA LEU A 58 -0.74 -18.74 -0.13
C LEU A 58 -0.32 -19.54 1.10
N ASP A 59 -0.82 -19.19 2.28
CA ASP A 59 -0.59 -19.95 3.51
C ASP A 59 -1.26 -21.33 3.46
N LEU A 60 -2.44 -21.43 2.84
CA LEU A 60 -3.18 -22.69 2.70
C LEU A 60 -2.64 -23.63 1.61
N SER A 61 -2.13 -23.08 0.51
CA SER A 61 -1.88 -23.86 -0.72
C SER A 61 -0.66 -23.43 -1.53
N GLY A 62 0.05 -22.40 -1.08
CA GLY A 62 1.22 -21.87 -1.75
C GLY A 62 2.52 -22.57 -1.30
N PRO A 63 3.61 -22.40 -2.05
CA PRO A 63 4.93 -22.80 -1.58
C PRO A 63 5.34 -22.02 -0.31
N ASP A 64 5.91 -22.69 0.69
CA ASP A 64 6.31 -22.09 1.98
C ASP A 64 7.08 -20.78 1.83
N LYS A 65 8.04 -20.74 0.90
CA LYS A 65 8.87 -19.55 0.65
C LYS A 65 8.05 -18.38 0.08
N LEU A 66 7.03 -18.68 -0.73
CA LEU A 66 6.14 -17.66 -1.29
C LEU A 66 5.14 -17.17 -0.26
N ALA A 67 4.62 -18.07 0.58
CA ALA A 67 3.76 -17.74 1.72
C ALA A 67 4.49 -16.84 2.72
N ALA A 68 5.73 -17.18 3.09
CA ALA A 68 6.57 -16.36 3.96
C ALA A 68 6.77 -14.94 3.41
N CYS A 69 7.11 -14.80 2.11
CA CYS A 69 7.21 -13.47 1.47
C CYS A 69 5.88 -12.71 1.44
N ALA A 70 4.73 -13.39 1.36
CA ALA A 70 3.44 -12.73 1.41
C ALA A 70 3.13 -12.19 2.82
N VAL A 71 3.54 -12.92 3.86
CA VAL A 71 3.43 -12.49 5.26
C VAL A 71 4.25 -11.23 5.50
N THR A 72 5.49 -11.15 5.00
CA THR A 72 6.32 -9.94 5.17
C THR A 72 5.72 -8.71 4.49
N VAL A 73 5.10 -8.87 3.31
CA VAL A 73 4.32 -7.78 2.66
C VAL A 73 3.17 -7.30 3.56
N ARG A 74 2.44 -8.22 4.18
CA ARG A 74 1.33 -7.88 5.09
C ARG A 74 1.82 -7.20 6.37
N GLU A 75 2.98 -7.59 6.89
CA GLU A 75 3.59 -6.92 8.04
C GLU A 75 4.03 -5.50 7.68
N ALA A 76 4.67 -5.31 6.53
CA ALA A 76 5.05 -3.98 6.05
C ALA A 76 3.82 -3.07 5.81
N ASP A 77 2.71 -3.60 5.29
CA ASP A 77 1.43 -2.88 5.21
C ASP A 77 0.93 -2.43 6.59
N ARG A 78 1.01 -3.30 7.60
CA ARG A 78 0.62 -2.96 8.98
C ARG A 78 1.49 -1.87 9.58
N GLU A 79 2.81 -1.94 9.39
CA GLU A 79 3.73 -0.91 9.88
C GLU A 79 3.48 0.44 9.20
N LEU A 80 3.29 0.45 7.87
CA LEU A 80 2.89 1.64 7.14
C LEU A 80 1.55 2.18 7.65
N GLY A 81 0.61 1.29 7.97
CA GLY A 81 -0.65 1.64 8.60
C GLY A 81 -0.48 2.44 9.90
N LYS A 82 0.52 2.15 10.74
CA LYS A 82 0.72 2.84 12.03
C LYS A 82 1.12 4.31 11.87
N VAL A 83 1.95 4.60 10.86
CA VAL A 83 2.56 5.93 10.65
C VAL A 83 1.82 6.76 9.59
N ARG A 84 0.82 6.20 8.90
CA ARG A 84 0.19 6.80 7.70
C ARG A 84 -0.39 8.21 7.90
N LEU A 85 -0.68 8.61 9.14
CA LEU A 85 -1.25 9.92 9.47
C LEU A 85 -0.25 10.85 10.16
N ASP A 86 1.04 10.52 10.21
CA ASP A 86 2.04 11.41 10.79
C ASP A 86 2.08 12.75 10.04
N VAL A 87 2.40 13.82 10.77
CA VAL A 87 2.28 15.21 10.28
C VAL A 87 3.57 16.04 10.43
N GLU A 88 4.70 15.42 10.77
CA GLU A 88 5.95 16.07 11.23
C GLU A 88 6.59 17.10 10.28
N ASP A 89 6.14 17.22 9.04
CA ASP A 89 6.73 18.10 8.03
C ASP A 89 5.89 19.36 7.78
N ALA A 90 6.57 20.51 7.68
CA ALA A 90 6.00 21.79 7.22
C ALA A 90 5.66 21.75 5.70
N PRO A 91 4.91 22.73 5.17
CA PRO A 91 4.61 22.81 3.74
C PRO A 91 5.87 22.75 2.85
N PRO A 92 5.76 22.23 1.61
CA PRO A 92 4.55 21.86 0.89
C PRO A 92 3.96 20.50 1.30
N PHE A 93 2.63 20.41 1.33
CA PHE A 93 1.89 19.17 1.57
C PHE A 93 1.60 18.48 0.25
N ASP A 94 2.57 17.74 -0.26
CA ASP A 94 2.47 16.97 -1.48
C ASP A 94 3.19 15.61 -1.40
N ARG A 95 3.07 14.83 -2.48
CA ARG A 95 3.61 13.46 -2.57
C ARG A 95 5.14 13.36 -2.50
N TYR A 96 5.86 14.46 -2.71
CA TYR A 96 7.32 14.51 -2.70
C TYR A 96 7.88 14.90 -1.35
N THR A 97 7.06 15.46 -0.47
CA THR A 97 7.40 15.90 0.90
C THR A 97 6.58 15.13 1.93
N LEU A 98 6.72 13.81 1.93
CA LEU A 98 6.13 12.94 2.96
C LEU A 98 6.97 12.98 4.26
N PRO A 99 6.31 12.90 5.44
CA PRO A 99 6.98 12.73 6.72
C PRO A 99 8.00 11.60 6.65
N PRO A 100 9.19 11.74 7.28
CA PRO A 100 10.24 10.73 7.22
C PRO A 100 9.76 9.33 7.61
N ALA A 101 8.92 9.22 8.64
CA ALA A 101 8.33 7.95 9.08
C ALA A 101 7.42 7.32 8.00
N VAL A 102 6.53 8.11 7.40
CA VAL A 102 5.62 7.67 6.32
C VAL A 102 6.43 7.23 5.10
N ARG A 103 7.44 8.01 4.69
CA ARG A 103 8.30 7.67 3.56
C ARG A 103 9.03 6.36 3.81
N LYS A 104 9.70 6.24 4.96
CA LYS A 104 10.46 5.04 5.33
C LYS A 104 9.58 3.79 5.29
N ALA A 105 8.38 3.85 5.86
CA ALA A 105 7.46 2.71 5.86
C ALA A 105 6.92 2.40 4.45
N ALA A 106 6.65 3.43 3.63
CA ALA A 106 6.18 3.23 2.26
C ALA A 106 7.24 2.58 1.37
N ASP A 107 8.50 2.98 1.54
CA ASP A 107 9.63 2.41 0.80
C ASP A 107 9.93 0.97 1.26
N ALA A 108 9.80 0.69 2.56
CA ALA A 108 9.90 -0.67 3.10
C ALA A 108 8.81 -1.60 2.53
N MET A 109 7.56 -1.14 2.48
CA MET A 109 6.47 -1.89 1.85
C MET A 109 6.75 -2.16 0.35
N GLU A 110 7.26 -1.17 -0.38
CA GLU A 110 7.61 -1.35 -1.79
C GLU A 110 8.73 -2.38 -1.99
N ALA A 111 9.72 -2.40 -1.10
CA ALA A 111 10.80 -3.39 -1.11
C ALA A 111 10.26 -4.82 -0.92
N GLU A 112 9.36 -5.02 0.05
CA GLU A 112 8.74 -6.33 0.30
C GLU A 112 7.88 -6.79 -0.88
N VAL A 113 7.10 -5.88 -1.49
CA VAL A 113 6.32 -6.19 -2.69
C VAL A 113 7.23 -6.62 -3.84
N LYS A 114 8.35 -5.93 -4.06
CA LYS A 114 9.35 -6.31 -5.08
C LYS A 114 9.96 -7.68 -4.80
N ALA A 115 10.28 -7.99 -3.53
CA ALA A 115 10.80 -9.28 -3.13
C ALA A 115 9.78 -10.41 -3.39
N PHE A 116 8.52 -10.21 -2.99
CA PHE A 116 7.42 -11.12 -3.25
C PHE A 116 7.21 -11.37 -4.75
N VAL A 117 7.13 -10.31 -5.57
CA VAL A 117 7.00 -10.44 -7.04
C VAL A 117 8.18 -11.19 -7.64
N GLY A 118 9.40 -10.92 -7.17
CA GLY A 118 10.60 -11.64 -7.58
C GLY A 118 10.52 -13.14 -7.27
N MET A 119 10.00 -13.49 -6.08
CA MET A 119 9.78 -14.88 -5.67
C MET A 119 8.70 -15.56 -6.51
N ALA A 120 7.55 -14.91 -6.69
CA ALA A 120 6.44 -15.42 -7.50
C ALA A 120 6.89 -15.72 -8.94
N ARG A 121 7.66 -14.80 -9.55
CA ARG A 121 8.20 -14.99 -10.92
C ARG A 121 9.13 -16.20 -11.03
N ARG A 122 9.92 -16.50 -9.99
CA ARG A 122 10.78 -17.69 -9.98
C ARG A 122 9.96 -18.97 -9.96
N HIS A 123 8.89 -19.03 -9.16
CA HIS A 123 8.00 -20.19 -9.10
C HIS A 123 7.22 -20.41 -10.40
N VAL A 124 6.76 -19.35 -11.06
CA VAL A 124 6.05 -19.45 -12.35
C VAL A 124 6.97 -19.90 -13.49
N ARG A 125 8.26 -19.57 -13.41
CA ARG A 125 9.24 -19.90 -14.47
C ARG A 125 9.96 -21.24 -14.27
N GLN A 126 9.78 -21.90 -13.13
CA GLN A 126 10.27 -23.26 -12.96
C GLN A 126 9.37 -24.21 -13.76
N PRO A 127 9.91 -25.02 -14.67
CA PRO A 127 9.10 -26.02 -15.38
C PRO A 127 8.49 -26.94 -14.33
N CYS A 128 7.16 -27.06 -14.37
CA CYS A 128 6.45 -28.09 -13.62
C CYS A 128 7.04 -29.44 -14.06
N PRO A 129 7.67 -30.23 -13.17
CA PRO A 129 7.97 -31.61 -13.48
C PRO A 129 6.61 -32.31 -13.47
N LEU A 130 5.96 -32.38 -14.63
CA LEU A 130 4.74 -33.13 -14.82
C LEU A 130 5.01 -34.56 -14.33
N ARG A 131 4.26 -34.97 -13.30
CA ARG A 131 4.08 -36.35 -12.86
C ARG A 131 3.29 -37.12 -13.90
#